data_AF-A0A4R8VDU7-F1
#
_entry.id   AF-A0A4R8VDU7-F1
#
_cell.length_a   1.000
_cell.length_b   1.000
_cell.length_c   1.000
_cell.angle_alpha   90.00
_cell.angle_beta   90.00
_cell.angle_gamma   90.00
#
_symmetry.space_group_name_H-M   'P 1'
#
loop_
_entity.id
_entity.type
_entity.pdbx_description
1 polymer ?
#
loop_
_entity_poly.entity_id
_entity_poly.type
_entity_poly.pdbx_seq_one_letter_code
_entity_poly.pdbx_strand_id
1 'polypeptide(L)'
;MGSKENIPMNNPENHTPERAPHEKSTADYFIEHCVNSVTTRRSARTIQTLYEVHGVPFAAYLTLEDIDPNSESLADDYENAFVGTYPDEDALIESEIASLGWIEAIDTVIRQQTIPEGVLEWNYDAFLEHLRRYMYDIVDLGGTIHAFAK
;
A
#
# COMPACT_ATOMS: atom_id res chain seq x y z
N MET A 1 -4.49 -26.32 67.99
CA MET A 1 -3.18 -26.71 67.41
C MET A 1 -3.31 -26.56 65.90
N GLY A 2 -2.51 -25.70 65.27
CA GLY A 2 -2.44 -25.53 63.81
C GLY A 2 -2.93 -24.18 63.29
N SER A 3 -2.05 -23.18 63.31
CA SER A 3 -2.14 -21.91 62.60
C SER A 3 -2.21 -22.11 61.08
N LYS A 4 -2.92 -21.24 60.35
CA LYS A 4 -2.49 -20.72 59.04
C LYS A 4 -3.01 -19.30 58.82
N GLU A 5 -2.06 -18.39 58.67
CA GLU A 5 -2.20 -17.03 58.17
C GLU A 5 -2.77 -17.06 56.75
N ASN A 6 -3.58 -16.05 56.38
CA ASN A 6 -3.81 -15.75 54.97
C ASN A 6 -3.68 -14.25 54.75
N ILE A 7 -2.73 -13.95 53.86
CA ILE A 7 -2.17 -12.67 53.45
C ILE A 7 -3.20 -11.93 52.54
N PRO A 8 -3.31 -10.60 52.57
CA PRO A 8 -4.21 -9.87 51.69
C PRO A 8 -3.77 -9.99 50.22
N MET A 9 -4.73 -10.33 49.33
CA MET A 9 -4.52 -10.33 47.88
C MET A 9 -4.24 -8.91 47.39
N ASN A 10 -3.04 -8.74 46.83
CA ASN A 10 -2.55 -7.51 46.24
C ASN A 10 -3.25 -7.26 44.90
N ASN A 11 -3.66 -6.01 44.69
CA ASN A 11 -4.27 -5.44 43.50
C ASN A 11 -3.31 -5.58 42.30
N PRO A 12 -3.72 -6.14 41.13
CA PRO A 12 -2.87 -6.13 39.96
C PRO A 12 -2.89 -4.72 39.36
N GLU A 13 -1.75 -4.05 39.49
CA GLU A 13 -1.47 -2.77 38.85
C GLU A 13 -1.72 -2.86 37.33
N ASN A 14 -2.40 -1.85 36.80
CA ASN A 14 -2.48 -1.54 35.38
C ASN A 14 -1.06 -1.38 34.81
N HIS A 15 -0.48 -2.46 34.32
CA HIS A 15 0.63 -2.37 33.38
C HIS A 15 0.06 -1.93 32.04
N THR A 16 0.09 -0.62 31.78
CA THR A 16 0.07 -0.12 30.41
C THR A 16 1.26 -0.76 29.69
N PRO A 17 1.07 -1.56 28.62
CA PRO A 17 2.20 -2.12 27.91
C PRO A 17 3.01 -0.96 27.33
N GLU A 18 4.24 -0.85 27.81
CA GLU A 18 5.28 0.01 27.26
C GLU A 18 5.41 -0.32 25.77
N ARG A 19 5.04 0.64 24.92
CA ARG A 19 5.06 0.50 23.47
C ARG A 19 6.51 0.22 23.07
N ALA A 20 6.81 -1.02 22.70
CA ALA A 20 8.12 -1.41 22.20
C ALA A 20 8.57 -0.42 21.11
N PRO A 21 9.87 -0.08 21.03
CA PRO A 21 10.36 0.81 19.99
C PRO A 21 9.95 0.23 18.63
N HIS A 22 9.14 0.99 17.87
CA HIS A 22 8.76 0.61 16.52
C HIS A 22 10.06 0.45 15.72
N GLU A 23 10.37 -0.77 15.30
CA GLU A 23 11.41 -1.02 14.32
C GLU A 23 11.03 -0.23 13.05
N LYS A 24 11.95 0.62 12.58
CA LYS A 24 11.73 1.45 11.39
C LYS A 24 11.40 0.53 10.22
N SER A 25 10.32 0.83 9.51
CA SER A 25 9.93 0.10 8.31
C SER A 25 10.91 0.38 7.15
N THR A 26 10.89 -0.46 6.12
CA THR A 26 11.65 -0.22 4.87
C THR A 26 11.32 1.16 4.29
N ALA A 27 10.06 1.58 4.35
CA ALA A 27 9.61 2.90 3.89
C ALA A 27 10.26 4.03 4.71
N ASP A 28 10.35 3.88 6.04
CA ASP A 28 10.98 4.90 6.91
C ASP A 28 12.46 5.08 6.57
N TYR A 29 13.19 3.98 6.36
CA TYR A 29 14.60 4.05 5.95
C TYR A 29 14.79 4.69 4.58
N PHE A 30 13.91 4.36 3.63
CA PHE A 30 13.96 4.95 2.29
C PHE A 30 13.71 6.45 2.32
N ILE A 31 12.69 6.90 3.05
CA ILE A 31 12.39 8.33 3.19
C ILE A 31 13.52 9.07 3.90
N GLU A 32 14.10 8.49 4.95
CA GLU A 32 15.28 9.07 5.61
C GLU A 32 16.45 9.23 4.62
N HIS A 33 16.66 8.27 3.74
CA HIS A 33 17.67 8.39 2.68
C HIS A 33 17.33 9.53 1.70
N CYS A 34 16.09 9.60 1.19
CA CYS A 34 15.64 10.65 0.27
C CYS A 34 15.77 12.05 0.88
N VAL A 35 15.32 12.24 2.13
CA VAL A 35 15.42 13.51 2.85
C VAL A 35 16.88 13.98 2.99
N ASN A 36 17.82 13.04 3.13
CA ASN A 36 19.24 13.34 3.25
C ASN A 36 19.96 13.52 1.89
N SER A 37 19.37 13.06 0.78
CA SER A 37 19.97 13.11 -0.55
C SER A 37 19.50 14.31 -1.40
N VAL A 38 18.37 14.93 -1.05
CA VAL A 38 17.87 16.11 -1.78
C VAL A 38 18.72 17.36 -1.58
N THR A 39 18.64 18.26 -2.57
CA THR A 39 19.54 19.41 -2.71
C THR A 39 19.19 20.55 -1.74
N THR A 40 17.92 20.69 -1.38
CA THR A 40 17.44 21.83 -0.59
C THR A 40 16.70 21.39 0.67
N ARG A 41 16.79 22.21 1.73
CA ARG A 41 15.99 22.03 2.95
C ARG A 41 14.49 22.12 2.70
N ARG A 42 14.07 22.86 1.66
CA ARG A 42 12.67 22.96 1.26
C ARG A 42 12.19 21.61 0.75
N SER A 43 12.91 21.00 -0.18
CA SER A 43 12.59 19.66 -0.73
C SER A 43 12.57 18.60 0.36
N ALA A 44 13.57 18.61 1.26
CA ALA A 44 13.62 17.70 2.41
C ALA A 44 12.37 17.81 3.30
N ARG A 45 11.94 19.05 3.58
CA ARG A 45 10.72 19.31 4.35
C ARG A 45 9.47 18.88 3.61
N THR A 46 9.39 19.14 2.29
CA THR A 46 8.27 18.70 1.45
C THR A 46 8.12 17.19 1.51
N ILE A 47 9.20 16.42 1.29
CA ILE A 47 9.19 14.96 1.37
C ILE A 47 8.72 14.48 2.75
N GLN A 48 9.27 15.06 3.82
CA GLN A 48 8.88 14.68 5.18
C GLN A 48 7.40 14.95 5.43
N THR A 49 6.88 16.10 5.02
CA THR A 49 5.46 16.44 5.17
C THR A 49 4.57 15.53 4.34
N LEU A 50 4.92 15.24 3.08
CA LEU A 50 4.13 14.34 2.23
C LEU A 50 4.13 12.91 2.77
N TYR A 51 5.26 12.43 3.30
CA TYR A 51 5.32 11.12 3.94
C TYR A 51 4.52 11.06 5.24
N GLU A 52 4.54 12.12 6.06
CA GLU A 52 3.71 12.20 7.27
C GLU A 52 2.21 12.17 6.95
N VAL A 53 1.80 12.75 5.82
CA VAL A 53 0.39 12.82 5.39
C VAL A 53 -0.07 11.53 4.71
N HIS A 54 0.72 11.01 3.76
CA HIS A 54 0.31 9.90 2.89
C HIS A 54 0.91 8.56 3.26
N GLY A 55 2.00 8.52 4.04
CA GLY A 55 2.64 7.31 4.50
C GLY A 55 3.31 6.50 3.39
N VAL A 56 3.25 5.16 3.54
CA VAL A 56 3.95 4.19 2.68
C VAL A 56 3.68 4.37 1.17
N PRO A 57 2.45 4.65 0.69
CA PRO A 57 2.21 4.94 -0.72
C PRO A 57 3.09 6.04 -1.30
N PHE A 58 3.33 7.13 -0.55
CA PHE A 58 4.22 8.19 -1.01
C PHE A 58 5.69 7.76 -1.04
N ALA A 59 6.11 6.93 -0.06
CA ALA A 59 7.44 6.32 -0.12
C ALA A 59 7.60 5.41 -1.35
N ALA A 60 6.58 4.63 -1.70
CA ALA A 60 6.57 3.79 -2.90
C ALA A 60 6.64 4.64 -4.18
N TYR A 61 5.90 5.74 -4.26
CA TYR A 61 5.97 6.68 -5.39
C TYR A 61 7.39 7.19 -5.63
N LEU A 62 8.10 7.59 -4.58
CA LEU A 62 9.48 8.06 -4.67
C LEU A 62 10.50 6.99 -5.10
N THR A 63 10.12 5.71 -5.17
CA THR A 63 10.98 4.64 -5.70
C THR A 63 10.97 4.55 -7.23
N LEU A 64 10.00 5.19 -7.89
CA LEU A 64 9.88 5.22 -9.34
C LEU A 64 11.06 6.00 -9.96
N GLU A 65 11.63 5.47 -11.04
CA GLU A 65 12.89 5.97 -11.62
C GLU A 65 12.80 7.38 -12.21
N ASP A 66 11.61 7.79 -12.64
CA ASP A 66 11.32 9.04 -13.31
C ASP A 66 10.90 10.17 -12.36
N ILE A 67 10.80 9.89 -11.06
CA ILE A 67 10.39 10.87 -10.06
C ILE A 67 11.58 11.65 -9.53
N ASP A 68 11.56 12.98 -9.73
CA ASP A 68 12.52 13.89 -9.11
C ASP A 68 12.05 14.33 -7.71
N PRO A 69 12.69 13.88 -6.62
CA PRO A 69 12.32 14.28 -5.26
C PRO A 69 12.59 15.77 -4.97
N ASN A 70 13.28 16.50 -5.86
CA ASN A 70 13.49 17.94 -5.77
C ASN A 70 12.42 18.76 -6.49
N SER A 71 11.49 18.11 -7.22
CA SER A 71 10.46 18.80 -8.00
C SER A 71 9.61 19.72 -7.12
N GLU A 72 9.31 20.92 -7.63
CA GLU A 72 8.39 21.85 -6.97
C GLU A 72 6.93 21.40 -7.07
N SER A 73 6.60 20.58 -8.08
CA SER A 73 5.27 20.00 -8.30
C SER A 73 5.08 18.62 -7.65
N LEU A 74 6.06 18.12 -6.90
CA LEU A 74 6.08 16.75 -6.35
C LEU A 74 4.77 16.34 -5.64
N ALA A 75 4.15 17.27 -4.90
CA ALA A 75 2.89 17.01 -4.21
C ALA A 75 1.74 16.78 -5.21
N ASP A 76 1.58 17.70 -6.16
CA ASP A 76 0.53 17.64 -7.18
C ASP A 76 0.74 16.43 -8.09
N ASP A 77 1.99 16.13 -8.45
CA ASP A 77 2.34 14.98 -9.30
C ASP A 77 1.98 13.65 -8.61
N TYR A 78 2.27 13.53 -7.31
CA TYR A 78 1.85 12.37 -6.52
C TYR A 78 0.33 12.25 -6.43
N GLU A 79 -0.39 13.34 -6.10
CA GLU A 79 -1.84 13.31 -5.95
C GLU A 79 -2.55 12.95 -7.26
N ASN A 80 -2.03 13.41 -8.39
CA ASN A 80 -2.58 13.09 -9.71
C ASN A 80 -2.24 11.66 -10.17
N ALA A 81 -1.08 11.13 -9.75
CA ALA A 81 -0.66 9.80 -10.13
C ALA A 81 -1.27 8.71 -9.24
N PHE A 82 -1.47 8.96 -7.94
CA PHE A 82 -1.88 7.90 -7.01
C PHE A 82 -3.27 7.32 -7.32
N VAL A 83 -3.31 6.02 -7.64
CA VAL A 83 -4.55 5.30 -7.96
C VAL A 83 -5.10 4.61 -6.73
N GLY A 84 -4.25 3.87 -6.03
CA GLY A 84 -4.72 3.04 -4.91
C GLY A 84 -3.64 2.21 -4.24
N THR A 85 -4.06 1.53 -3.18
CA THR A 85 -3.25 0.60 -2.39
C THR A 85 -4.03 -0.68 -2.18
N TYR A 86 -3.37 -1.81 -2.44
CA TYR A 86 -3.98 -3.13 -2.52
C TYR A 86 -3.14 -4.13 -1.73
N PRO A 87 -3.76 -5.14 -1.10
CA PRO A 87 -3.02 -6.15 -0.35
C PRO A 87 -2.09 -6.99 -1.23
N ASP A 88 -2.47 -7.22 -2.50
CA ASP A 88 -1.73 -8.00 -3.48
C ASP A 88 -2.14 -7.59 -4.91
N GLU A 89 -1.53 -8.21 -5.91
CA GLU A 89 -1.76 -7.93 -7.33
C GLU A 89 -3.14 -8.40 -7.78
N ASP A 90 -3.65 -9.50 -7.21
CA ASP A 90 -4.97 -10.04 -7.51
C ASP A 90 -6.06 -9.04 -7.10
N ALA A 91 -5.94 -8.43 -5.92
CA ALA A 91 -6.88 -7.40 -5.46
C ALA A 91 -6.88 -6.13 -6.34
N LEU A 92 -5.73 -5.75 -6.91
CA LEU A 92 -5.65 -4.68 -7.92
C LEU A 92 -6.41 -5.08 -9.19
N ILE A 93 -6.15 -6.29 -9.71
CA ILE A 93 -6.81 -6.80 -10.92
C ILE A 93 -8.33 -6.87 -10.73
N GLU A 94 -8.79 -7.43 -9.61
CA GLU A 94 -10.21 -7.50 -9.26
C GLU A 94 -10.86 -6.11 -9.21
N SER A 95 -10.19 -5.15 -8.57
CA SER A 95 -10.64 -3.76 -8.52
C SER A 95 -10.82 -3.17 -9.91
N GLU A 96 -9.85 -3.38 -10.81
CA GLU A 96 -9.90 -2.86 -12.17
C GLU A 96 -11.00 -3.51 -13.00
N ILE A 97 -11.09 -4.84 -13.00
CA ILE A 97 -12.14 -5.58 -13.73
C ILE A 97 -13.53 -5.17 -13.24
N ALA A 98 -13.70 -5.00 -11.92
CA ALA A 98 -14.95 -4.52 -11.34
C ALA A 98 -15.26 -3.08 -11.77
N SER A 99 -14.28 -2.18 -11.75
CA SER A 99 -14.47 -0.77 -12.13
C SER A 99 -14.91 -0.59 -13.58
N LEU A 100 -14.47 -1.51 -14.46
CA LEU A 100 -14.83 -1.53 -15.88
C LEU A 100 -16.19 -2.21 -16.16
N GLY A 101 -16.82 -2.80 -15.14
CA GLY A 101 -18.07 -3.57 -15.26
C GLY A 101 -17.90 -4.87 -16.03
N TRP A 102 -16.67 -5.40 -16.10
CA TRP A 102 -16.35 -6.57 -16.89
C TRP A 102 -16.81 -7.87 -16.22
N ILE A 103 -16.90 -7.90 -14.90
CA ILE A 103 -17.44 -9.04 -14.14
C ILE A 103 -18.86 -9.33 -14.62
N GLU A 104 -19.74 -8.34 -14.59
CA GLU A 104 -21.13 -8.48 -14.99
C GLU A 104 -21.28 -8.79 -16.49
N ALA A 105 -20.39 -8.24 -17.32
CA ALA A 105 -20.38 -8.50 -18.75
C ALA A 105 -20.05 -9.97 -19.06
N ILE A 106 -19.02 -10.53 -18.43
CA ILE A 106 -18.66 -11.94 -18.60
C ILE A 106 -19.73 -12.86 -18.03
N ASP A 107 -20.25 -12.59 -16.83
CA ASP A 107 -21.32 -13.38 -16.23
C ASP A 107 -22.56 -13.45 -17.13
N THR A 108 -22.89 -12.34 -17.78
CA THR A 108 -23.98 -12.27 -18.75
C THR A 108 -23.72 -13.19 -19.94
N VAL A 109 -22.51 -13.18 -20.51
CA VAL A 109 -22.13 -14.03 -21.64
C VAL A 109 -22.17 -15.51 -21.25
N ILE A 110 -21.59 -15.88 -20.11
CA ILE A 110 -21.57 -17.27 -19.61
C ILE A 110 -22.99 -17.81 -19.52
N ARG A 111 -23.90 -17.04 -18.91
CA ARG A 111 -25.31 -17.43 -18.74
C ARG A 111 -26.06 -17.52 -20.06
N GLN A 112 -25.90 -16.53 -20.95
CA GLN A 112 -26.62 -16.47 -22.22
C GLN A 112 -26.20 -17.58 -23.18
N GLN A 113 -24.93 -17.96 -23.18
CA GLN A 113 -24.38 -18.97 -24.06
C GLN A 113 -24.32 -20.36 -23.42
N THR A 114 -24.84 -20.52 -22.19
CA THR A 114 -24.78 -21.77 -21.42
C THR A 114 -23.36 -22.36 -21.37
N ILE A 115 -22.36 -21.48 -21.22
CA ILE A 115 -20.97 -21.89 -21.08
C ILE A 115 -20.83 -22.57 -19.71
N PRO A 116 -20.25 -23.78 -19.63
CA PRO A 116 -20.02 -24.44 -18.36
C PRO A 116 -19.10 -23.60 -17.45
N GLU A 117 -19.35 -23.68 -16.15
CA GLU A 117 -18.50 -23.04 -15.14
C GLU A 117 -17.04 -23.50 -15.28
N GLY A 118 -16.09 -22.57 -15.10
CA GLY A 118 -14.66 -22.83 -15.21
C GLY A 118 -14.12 -22.98 -16.65
N VAL A 119 -14.95 -22.86 -17.69
CA VAL A 119 -14.46 -22.89 -19.09
C VAL A 119 -13.98 -21.52 -19.57
N LEU A 120 -14.56 -20.44 -19.03
CA LEU A 120 -14.18 -19.07 -19.31
C LEU A 120 -13.72 -18.41 -18.02
N GLU A 121 -12.42 -18.21 -17.90
CA GLU A 121 -11.77 -17.61 -16.73
C GLU A 121 -10.88 -16.44 -17.18
N TRP A 122 -10.73 -15.46 -16.28
CA TRP A 122 -9.81 -14.35 -16.50
C TRP A 122 -8.36 -14.83 -16.40
N ASN A 123 -7.53 -14.40 -17.35
CA ASN A 123 -6.09 -14.59 -17.26
C ASN A 123 -5.48 -13.41 -16.50
N TYR A 124 -5.31 -13.58 -15.18
CA TYR A 124 -4.81 -12.53 -14.29
C TYR A 124 -3.37 -12.13 -14.65
N ASP A 125 -2.49 -13.08 -14.99
CA ASP A 125 -1.12 -12.78 -15.41
C ASP A 125 -1.08 -11.85 -16.63
N ALA A 126 -1.88 -12.16 -17.66
CA ALA A 126 -1.96 -11.34 -18.86
C ALA A 126 -2.56 -9.95 -18.59
N PHE A 127 -3.54 -9.87 -17.69
CA PHE A 127 -4.15 -8.61 -17.30
C PHE A 127 -3.16 -7.74 -16.51
N LEU A 128 -2.43 -8.32 -15.56
CA LEU A 128 -1.39 -7.63 -14.82
C LEU A 128 -0.28 -7.11 -15.73
N GLU A 129 0.17 -7.89 -16.70
CA GLU A 129 1.14 -7.43 -17.71
C GLU A 129 0.57 -6.23 -18.49
N HIS A 130 -0.71 -6.27 -18.85
CA HIS A 130 -1.39 -5.15 -19.51
C HIS A 130 -1.41 -3.89 -18.64
N LEU A 131 -1.81 -4.02 -17.36
CA LEU A 131 -1.82 -2.91 -16.41
C LEU A 131 -0.42 -2.27 -16.29
N ARG A 132 0.62 -3.08 -16.01
CA ARG A 132 2.01 -2.59 -15.87
C ARG A 132 2.51 -1.87 -17.12
N ARG A 133 2.15 -2.38 -18.28
CA ARG A 133 2.69 -1.89 -19.55
C ARG A 133 2.02 -0.60 -20.01
N TYR A 134 0.73 -0.44 -19.76
CA TYR A 134 -0.07 0.60 -20.43
C TYR A 134 -0.78 1.55 -19.48
N MET A 135 -0.99 1.17 -18.22
CA MET A 135 -1.87 1.92 -17.32
C MET A 135 -1.12 2.43 -16.09
N TYR A 136 -0.38 1.54 -15.43
CA TYR A 136 0.14 1.81 -14.09
C TYR A 136 1.61 1.48 -13.93
N ASP A 137 2.29 2.28 -13.13
CA ASP A 137 3.45 1.86 -12.37
C ASP A 137 2.98 1.18 -11.08
N ILE A 138 3.41 -0.07 -10.88
CA ILE A 138 2.98 -0.93 -9.77
C ILE A 138 4.19 -1.23 -8.90
N VAL A 139 4.13 -0.80 -7.64
CA VAL A 139 5.22 -0.95 -6.67
C VAL A 139 4.77 -1.83 -5.51
N ASP A 140 5.50 -2.90 -5.24
CA ASP A 140 5.40 -3.65 -3.97
C ASP A 140 6.34 -3.01 -2.94
N LEU A 141 5.77 -2.48 -1.86
CA LEU A 141 6.56 -1.98 -0.73
C LEU A 141 6.05 -2.59 0.58
N GLY A 142 6.78 -3.60 1.05
CA GLY A 142 6.45 -4.28 2.32
C GLY A 142 5.30 -5.28 2.19
N GLY A 143 5.12 -5.90 1.02
CA GLY A 143 4.06 -6.86 0.75
C GLY A 143 2.71 -6.20 0.51
N THR A 144 2.71 -4.93 0.11
CA THR A 144 1.51 -4.17 -0.25
C THR A 144 1.75 -3.53 -1.60
N ILE A 145 0.77 -3.64 -2.50
CA ILE A 145 0.83 -3.09 -3.84
C ILE A 145 0.32 -1.65 -3.83
N HIS A 146 1.11 -0.75 -4.42
CA HIS A 146 0.73 0.64 -4.66
C HIS A 146 0.74 0.89 -6.17
N ALA A 147 -0.38 1.42 -6.69
CA ALA A 147 -0.53 1.69 -8.11
C ALA A 147 -0.55 3.19 -8.39
N PHE A 148 0.17 3.59 -9.44
CA PHE A 148 0.30 4.97 -9.90
C PHE A 148 0.01 5.03 -11.40
N ALA A 149 -0.81 5.99 -11.84
CA ALA A 149 -1.08 6.23 -13.25
C ALA A 149 0.16 6.72 -13.99
N LYS A 150 0.34 6.21 -15.22
CA LYS A 150 1.38 6.63 -16.17
C LYS A 150 1.04 7.92 -16.90
#